data_AF-A0A352FHY4-F1
#
_entry.id   AF-A0A352FHY4-F1
#
_cell.length_a   1.000
_cell.length_b   1.000
_cell.length_c   1.000
_cell.angle_alpha   90.00
_cell.angle_beta   90.00
_cell.angle_gamma   90.00
#
_symmetry.space_group_name_H-M   'P 1'
#
loop_
_entity.id
_entity.type
_entity.pdbx_description
1 polymer ?
#
loop_
_entity_poly.entity_id
_entity_poly.type
_entity_poly.pdbx_seq_one_letter_code
_entity_poly.pdbx_strand_id
1 'polypeptide(L)'
;MMLPEEGYLLRIFIGESDRHNGKLLHEWIVMKAREEGLAGATVMRGMLGFGAHSRLHTFKIERLSQDLPIIVEIVDTREKLEKFLALIDHEIEEGMATLEEVKIHFYRSGQKPDR
;
A
#
# COMPACT_ATOMS: atom_id res chain seq x y z
N MET A 1 -9.51 13.06 -13.94
CA MET A 1 -10.34 12.05 -13.22
C MET A 1 -11.03 12.74 -12.06
N MET A 2 -12.31 12.46 -11.81
CA MET A 2 -13.01 12.92 -10.61
C MET A 2 -13.25 11.73 -9.69
N LEU A 3 -12.95 11.89 -8.40
CA LEU A 3 -13.31 10.92 -7.37
C LEU A 3 -14.67 11.29 -6.77
N PRO A 4 -15.52 10.31 -6.42
CA PRO A 4 -16.72 10.55 -5.63
C PRO A 4 -16.37 11.10 -4.23
N GLU A 5 -17.37 11.67 -3.55
CA GLU A 5 -17.22 12.15 -2.17
C GLU A 5 -17.04 11.00 -1.17
N GLU A 6 -17.67 9.85 -1.43
CA GLU A 6 -17.48 8.62 -0.66
C GLU A 6 -16.43 7.74 -1.34
N GLY A 7 -15.41 7.37 -0.58
CA GLY A 7 -14.34 6.51 -1.06
C GLY A 7 -13.83 5.60 0.03
N TYR A 8 -12.76 4.88 -0.29
CA TYR A 8 -12.11 3.97 0.64
C TYR A 8 -10.62 4.26 0.68
N LEU A 9 -10.01 4.10 1.85
CA LEU A 9 -8.57 4.12 2.04
C LEU A 9 -8.08 2.68 2.18
N LEU A 10 -7.28 2.25 1.21
CA LEU A 10 -6.50 1.03 1.27
C LEU A 10 -5.17 1.32 1.93
N ARG A 11 -4.84 0.58 2.99
CA ARG A 11 -3.50 0.50 3.58
C ARG A 11 -2.93 -0.89 3.40
N ILE A 12 -1.74 -0.98 2.85
CA ILE A 12 -0.98 -2.24 2.72
C ILE A 12 0.28 -2.11 3.60
N PHE A 13 0.43 -3.05 4.54
CA PHE A 13 1.52 -3.12 5.49
C PHE A 13 2.46 -4.27 5.11
N ILE A 14 3.71 -3.94 4.81
CA ILE A 14 4.76 -4.87 4.35
C ILE A 14 6.12 -4.49 4.95
N GLY A 15 7.13 -5.33 4.78
CA GLY A 15 8.52 -5.04 5.13
C GLY A 15 9.21 -4.13 4.11
N GLU A 16 10.23 -3.39 4.54
CA GLU A 16 11.09 -2.59 3.66
C GLU A 16 11.89 -3.48 2.70
N SER A 17 12.29 -4.66 3.20
CA SER A 17 13.17 -5.60 2.52
C SER A 17 12.42 -6.53 1.56
N ASP A 18 11.08 -6.55 1.61
CA ASP A 18 10.24 -7.45 0.84
C ASP A 18 10.43 -7.23 -0.66
N ARG A 19 10.39 -8.32 -1.42
CA ARG A 19 10.66 -8.29 -2.86
C ARG A 19 9.63 -9.06 -3.66
N HIS A 20 9.32 -8.52 -4.83
CA HIS A 20 8.60 -9.21 -5.89
C HIS A 20 9.47 -9.23 -7.14
N ASN A 21 9.80 -10.44 -7.64
CA ASN A 21 10.63 -10.64 -8.83
C ASN A 21 11.93 -9.80 -8.84
N GLY A 22 12.60 -9.73 -7.68
CA GLY A 22 13.87 -9.01 -7.49
C GLY A 22 13.75 -7.50 -7.23
N LYS A 23 12.56 -6.91 -7.40
CA LYS A 23 12.28 -5.49 -7.10
C LYS A 23 11.71 -5.34 -5.69
N LEU A 24 11.86 -4.16 -5.08
CA LEU A 24 11.24 -3.87 -3.79
C LEU A 24 9.71 -3.93 -3.92
N LEU A 25 9.05 -4.64 -3.00
CA LEU A 25 7.62 -4.92 -3.10
C LEU A 25 6.79 -3.63 -3.09
N HIS A 26 7.12 -2.66 -2.22
CA HIS A 26 6.41 -1.38 -2.17
C HIS A 26 6.54 -0.56 -3.47
N GLU A 27 7.69 -0.59 -4.14
CA GLU A 27 7.87 0.07 -5.44
C GLU A 27 7.02 -0.60 -6.51
N TRP A 28 7.01 -1.94 -6.52
CA TRP A 28 6.19 -2.71 -7.45
C TRP A 28 4.69 -2.44 -7.25
N ILE A 29 4.20 -2.40 -6.00
CA ILE A 29 2.80 -2.07 -5.69
C ILE A 29 2.43 -0.69 -6.22
N VAL A 30 3.26 0.33 -6.01
CA VAL A 30 2.99 1.70 -6.49
C VAL A 30 2.97 1.77 -8.01
N MET A 31 3.90 1.08 -8.67
CA MET A 31 3.91 1.01 -10.13
C MET A 31 2.67 0.30 -10.66
N LYS A 32 2.26 -0.80 -10.02
CA LYS A 32 1.05 -1.53 -10.41
C LYS A 32 -0.21 -0.69 -10.19
N ALA A 33 -0.31 0.01 -9.07
CA ALA A 33 -1.41 0.96 -8.79
C ALA A 33 -1.52 2.05 -9.87
N ARG A 34 -0.38 2.56 -10.35
CA ARG A 34 -0.33 3.53 -11.44
C ARG A 34 -0.77 2.92 -12.78
N GLU A 35 -0.34 1.71 -13.11
CA GLU A 35 -0.76 0.99 -14.31
C GLU A 35 -2.27 0.73 -14.34
N GLU A 36 -2.86 0.40 -13.20
CA GLU A 36 -4.32 0.19 -13.04
C GLU A 36 -5.12 1.52 -12.97
N GLY A 37 -4.45 2.67 -13.07
CA GLY A 37 -5.12 3.98 -13.12
C GLY A 37 -5.79 4.38 -11.80
N LEU A 38 -5.23 3.96 -10.67
CA LEU A 38 -5.66 4.44 -9.35
C LEU A 38 -5.31 5.93 -9.19
N ALA A 39 -6.11 6.62 -8.38
CA ALA A 39 -6.00 8.08 -8.23
C ALA A 39 -4.64 8.57 -7.69
N GLY A 40 -3.97 7.74 -6.91
CA GLY A 40 -2.64 8.01 -6.39
C GLY A 40 -2.26 7.03 -5.28
N ALA A 41 -0.97 6.95 -4.99
CA ALA A 41 -0.44 6.14 -3.90
C ALA A 41 0.60 6.94 -3.11
N THR A 42 0.62 6.75 -1.80
CA THR A 42 1.62 7.33 -0.89
C THR A 42 2.31 6.20 -0.15
N VAL A 43 3.64 6.27 -0.05
CA VAL A 43 4.45 5.31 0.69
C VAL A 43 4.98 5.98 1.95
N MET A 44 4.77 5.37 3.11
CA MET A 44 5.31 5.79 4.39
C MET A 44 6.22 4.71 4.96
N ARG A 45 7.31 5.12 5.61
CA ARG A 45 8.21 4.23 6.35
C ARG A 45 8.03 4.47 7.84
N GLY A 46 7.68 3.43 8.58
CA GLY A 46 7.62 3.49 10.03
C GLY A 46 9.01 3.36 10.66
N MET A 47 9.14 3.82 11.90
CA MET A 47 10.41 3.76 12.64
C MET A 47 10.65 2.40 13.28
N LEU A 48 9.58 1.70 13.66
CA LEU A 48 9.56 0.38 14.31
C LEU A 48 8.21 -0.28 14.02
N GLY A 49 8.16 -1.61 13.97
CA GLY A 49 6.93 -2.38 13.82
C GLY A 49 7.08 -3.82 14.28
N PHE A 50 5.95 -4.48 14.54
CA PHE A 50 5.87 -5.92 14.78
C PHE A 50 4.66 -6.47 14.02
N GLY A 51 4.70 -7.75 13.61
CA GLY A 51 3.64 -8.34 12.80
C GLY A 51 3.82 -9.84 12.58
N ALA A 52 3.10 -10.39 11.60
CA ALA A 52 3.11 -11.84 11.30
C ALA A 52 4.51 -12.40 11.01
N HIS A 53 5.42 -11.58 10.45
CA HIS A 53 6.82 -11.95 10.21
C HIS A 53 7.77 -11.72 11.42
N SER A 54 7.30 -11.10 12.52
CA SER A 54 8.00 -11.13 13.82
C SER A 54 7.89 -12.51 14.50
N ARG A 55 7.94 -13.60 13.72
CA ARG A 55 8.12 -14.94 14.25
C ARG A 55 9.49 -14.99 14.91
N LEU A 56 9.47 -14.83 16.22
CA LEU A 56 10.22 -15.62 17.20
C LEU A 56 11.44 -16.35 16.60
N HIS A 57 12.47 -15.59 16.21
CA HIS A 57 13.82 -16.08 16.39
C HIS A 57 14.08 -16.05 17.90
N THR A 58 13.57 -17.08 18.57
CA THR A 58 13.96 -17.47 19.93
C THR A 58 15.48 -17.38 19.99
N PHE A 59 15.99 -16.64 20.98
CA PHE A 59 17.38 -16.18 21.15
C PHE A 59 17.76 -14.86 20.49
N LYS A 60 17.00 -13.79 20.74
CA LYS A 60 17.50 -12.57 21.41
C LYS A 60 16.39 -11.53 21.44
N ILE A 61 16.11 -11.02 22.64
CA ILE A 61 15.13 -9.96 22.93
C ILE A 61 15.57 -8.59 22.34
N GLU A 62 16.57 -8.57 21.46
CA GLU A 62 17.19 -7.37 20.87
C GLU A 62 17.10 -7.32 19.32
N ARG A 63 16.11 -7.98 18.71
CA ARG A 63 15.79 -7.81 17.28
C ARG A 63 14.42 -7.16 17.09
N LEU A 64 14.18 -6.05 17.80
CA LEU A 64 13.23 -5.05 17.31
C LEU A 64 13.70 -4.66 15.90
N SER A 65 12.79 -4.76 14.92
CA SER A 65 13.07 -5.20 13.55
C SER A 65 14.23 -4.50 12.83
N GLN A 66 15.12 -5.28 12.21
CA GLN A 66 16.06 -4.75 11.20
C GLN A 66 15.33 -4.37 9.89
N ASP A 67 14.14 -4.93 9.70
CA ASP A 67 13.27 -4.67 8.57
C ASP A 67 12.15 -3.70 8.98
N LEU A 68 12.21 -2.48 8.45
CA LEU A 68 11.29 -1.42 8.86
C LEU A 68 9.92 -1.61 8.18
N PRO A 69 8.81 -1.30 8.87
CA PRO A 69 7.50 -1.41 8.25
C PRO A 69 7.32 -0.33 7.18
N ILE A 70 6.80 -0.73 6.03
CA ILE A 70 6.34 0.15 4.95
C ILE A 70 4.81 0.09 4.89
N ILE A 71 4.20 1.25 4.75
CA ILE A 71 2.75 1.40 4.54
C ILE A 71 2.54 2.03 3.18
N VAL A 72 1.78 1.36 2.31
CA VAL A 72 1.30 1.93 1.04
C VAL A 72 -0.16 2.32 1.21
N GLU A 73 -0.47 3.59 1.02
CA GLU A 73 -1.81 4.17 1.12
C GLU A 73 -2.35 4.56 -0.25
N ILE A 74 -3.58 4.15 -0.55
CA ILE A 74 -4.29 4.45 -1.80
C ILE A 74 -5.73 4.82 -1.46
N VAL A 75 -6.21 5.96 -1.96
CA VAL A 75 -7.61 6.38 -1.84
C VAL A 75 -8.26 6.36 -3.21
N ASP A 76 -9.32 5.57 -3.37
CA ASP A 76 -10.11 5.52 -4.60
C ASP A 76 -11.51 4.94 -4.31
N THR A 77 -12.28 4.64 -5.36
CA THR A 77 -13.57 3.94 -5.22
C THR A 77 -13.37 2.51 -4.75
N ARG A 78 -14.35 1.95 -4.04
CA ARG A 78 -14.32 0.57 -3.54
C ARG A 78 -14.03 -0.43 -4.65
N GLU A 79 -14.71 -0.28 -5.78
CA GLU A 79 -14.62 -1.23 -6.90
C GLU A 79 -13.21 -1.27 -7.48
N LYS A 80 -12.53 -0.14 -7.56
CA LYS A 80 -11.15 -0.08 -8.05
C LYS A 80 -10.17 -0.67 -7.05
N LEU A 81 -10.34 -0.39 -5.75
CA LEU A 81 -9.47 -0.94 -4.72
C LEU A 81 -9.63 -2.45 -4.58
N GLU A 82 -10.85 -2.97 -4.64
CA GLU A 82 -11.10 -4.42 -4.61
C GLU A 82 -10.51 -5.12 -5.84
N LYS A 83 -10.64 -4.52 -7.04
CA LYS A 83 -9.97 -5.04 -8.25
C LYS A 83 -8.45 -5.03 -8.11
N PHE A 84 -7.88 -3.95 -7.59
CA PHE A 84 -6.44 -3.84 -7.36
C PHE A 84 -5.95 -4.86 -6.33
N LEU A 85 -6.68 -5.04 -5.23
CA LEU A 85 -6.39 -6.05 -4.20
C LEU A 85 -6.34 -7.45 -4.81
N ALA A 86 -7.35 -7.83 -5.61
CA ALA A 86 -7.38 -9.13 -6.27
C ALA A 86 -6.18 -9.38 -7.21
N LEU A 87 -5.57 -8.32 -7.75
CA LEU A 87 -4.39 -8.43 -8.62
C LEU A 87 -3.09 -8.64 -7.84
N ILE A 88 -2.98 -8.10 -6.62
CA ILE A 88 -1.75 -8.11 -5.83
C ILE A 88 -1.77 -9.14 -4.69
N ASP A 89 -2.94 -9.67 -4.32
CA ASP A 89 -3.12 -10.56 -3.16
C ASP A 89 -2.15 -11.75 -3.18
N HIS A 90 -2.03 -12.44 -4.32
CA HIS A 90 -1.15 -13.59 -4.47
C HIS A 90 0.35 -13.25 -4.56
N GLU A 91 0.69 -11.98 -4.73
CA GLU A 91 2.08 -11.50 -4.87
C GLU A 91 2.66 -11.01 -3.55
N ILE A 92 1.81 -10.86 -2.52
CA ILE A 92 2.19 -10.47 -1.17
C ILE A 92 2.21 -11.75 -0.32
N GLU A 93 3.39 -12.36 -0.19
CA GLU A 93 3.55 -13.57 0.63
C GLU A 93 3.25 -13.30 2.11
N GLU A 94 3.64 -12.12 2.59
CA GLU A 94 3.50 -11.72 3.98
C GLU A 94 3.15 -10.24 4.09
N GLY A 95 2.28 -9.92 5.04
CA GLY A 95 1.82 -8.56 5.27
C GLY A 95 0.37 -8.52 5.72
N MET A 96 -0.24 -7.35 5.60
CA MET A 96 -1.66 -7.14 5.87
C MET A 96 -2.18 -6.02 4.97
N ALA A 97 -3.43 -6.12 4.54
CA ALA A 97 -4.14 -5.02 3.89
C ALA A 97 -5.45 -4.71 4.64
N THR A 98 -5.80 -3.43 4.73
CA THR A 98 -7.06 -2.98 5.34
C THR A 98 -7.76 -1.97 4.44
N LEU A 99 -9.09 -1.98 4.45
CA LEU A 99 -9.92 -0.95 3.82
C LEU A 99 -10.70 -0.19 4.91
N GLU A 100 -10.70 1.14 4.81
CA GLU A 100 -11.44 2.04 5.69
C GLU A 100 -12.32 2.97 4.85
N GLU A 101 -13.59 3.15 5.22
CA GLU A 101 -14.47 4.14 4.58
C GLU A 101 -13.97 5.57 4.87
N VAL A 102 -13.86 6.39 3.83
CA VAL A 102 -13.39 7.77 3.96
C VAL A 102 -14.23 8.73 3.13
N LYS A 103 -14.23 9.99 3.55
CA LYS A 103 -14.86 11.09 2.82
C LYS A 103 -13.81 11.93 2.09
N ILE A 104 -13.87 11.95 0.77
CA ILE A 104 -12.93 12.66 -0.10
C ILE A 104 -13.40 14.11 -0.25
N HIS A 105 -12.68 15.05 0.36
CA HIS A 105 -13.00 16.48 0.28
C HIS A 105 -12.51 17.14 -1.01
N PHE A 106 -11.33 16.74 -1.50
CA PHE A 106 -10.77 17.26 -2.74
C PHE A 106 -9.88 16.22 -3.41
N TYR A 107 -9.98 16.18 -4.73
CA TYR A 107 -9.03 15.47 -5.58
C TYR A 107 -8.76 16.33 -6.82
N ARG A 108 -7.50 16.67 -7.06
CA ARG A 108 -7.08 17.57 -8.14
C ARG A 108 -5.96 16.90 -8.93
N SER A 109 -6.31 16.26 -10.04
CA SER A 109 -5.35 15.49 -10.85
C SER A 109 -4.44 16.34 -11.74
N GLY A 110 -4.32 17.65 -11.50
CA GLY A 110 -3.37 18.55 -12.17
C GLY A 110 -3.45 18.65 -13.69
N GLN A 111 -4.45 18.03 -14.35
CA GLN A 111 -4.62 18.12 -15.80
C GLN A 111 -4.91 19.57 -16.16
N LYS A 112 -3.92 20.26 -16.73
CA LYS A 112 -4.18 21.45 -17.54
C LYS A 112 -5.18 21.03 -18.62
N PRO A 113 -6.23 21.81 -18.90
CA PRO A 113 -7.04 21.57 -20.09
C PRO A 113 -6.09 21.59 -21.29
N ASP A 114 -6.16 20.57 -22.14
CA ASP A 114 -5.49 20.60 -23.45
C ASP A 114 -5.83 21.94 -24.12
N ARG A 115 -4.78 22.70 -24.47
CA ARG A 115 -4.87 23.88 -25.33
C ARG A 115 -4.40 23.50 -26.72
#